data_AF-A0A0K9Y195-F1
#
_entry.id   AF-A0A0K9Y195-F1
#
_cell.length_a   1.000
_cell.length_b   1.000
_cell.length_c   1.000
_cell.angle_alpha   90.00
_cell.angle_beta   90.00
_cell.angle_gamma   90.00
#
_symmetry.space_group_name_H-M   'P 1'
#
loop_
_entity.id
_entity.type
_entity.pdbx_description
1 polymer ?
#
loop_
_entity_poly.entity_id
_entity_poly.type
_entity_poly.pdbx_seq_one_letter_code
_entity_poly.pdbx_strand_id
1 'polypeptide(L)'
;MEIIYLKKLKSSSSIGGRVIQGMQENEINTIEKKLKIKFPKAYKEFIFLAGKYSGGLPLMDTSDIYDLSADWHKEIQQKELARTGIDKQLQKPYWLFAESNACEVFYFFYLNNQIDNPEVFLVDYDSNDSRKIVPLNMNFSEFIEHKIEVGKNLEKYR
;
A
#
# COMPACT_ATOMS: atom_id res chain seq x y z
N MET A 1 -13.36 3.32 14.18
CA MET A 1 -13.77 3.20 12.76
C MET A 1 -14.52 1.89 12.58
N GLU A 2 -15.65 1.87 11.86
CA GLU A 2 -16.26 0.61 11.44
C GLU A 2 -15.44 -0.05 10.32
N ILE A 3 -15.18 -1.36 10.44
CA ILE A 3 -14.39 -2.17 9.50
C ILE A 3 -15.33 -2.99 8.63
N ILE A 4 -15.40 -2.66 7.34
CA ILE A 4 -16.29 -3.25 6.34
C ILE A 4 -15.52 -4.24 5.45
N TYR A 5 -14.31 -3.84 5.00
CA TYR A 5 -13.53 -4.58 4.01
C TYR A 5 -12.48 -5.49 4.64
N LEU A 6 -11.73 -5.00 5.64
CA LEU A 6 -10.56 -5.72 6.17
C LEU A 6 -10.86 -6.55 7.42
N LYS A 7 -11.95 -7.31 7.37
CA LYS A 7 -12.41 -8.15 8.50
C LYS A 7 -11.34 -9.17 8.90
N LYS A 8 -10.66 -9.78 7.93
CA LYS A 8 -9.61 -10.77 8.15
C LYS A 8 -8.38 -10.18 8.83
N LEU A 9 -7.94 -8.99 8.39
CA LEU A 9 -6.85 -8.26 9.04
C LEU A 9 -7.24 -7.89 10.48
N LYS A 10 -8.46 -7.41 10.71
CA LYS A 10 -8.97 -7.10 12.05
C LYS A 10 -8.93 -8.31 13.00
N SER A 11 -9.23 -9.51 12.49
CA SER A 11 -9.15 -10.75 13.27
C SER A 11 -7.71 -11.28 13.48
N SER A 12 -6.71 -10.69 12.82
CA SER A 12 -5.31 -11.12 12.87
C SER A 12 -4.50 -10.13 13.69
N SER A 13 -4.28 -10.41 14.98
CA SER A 13 -3.47 -9.55 15.87
C SER A 13 -1.97 -9.55 15.51
N SER A 14 -1.51 -10.60 14.82
CA SER A 14 -0.14 -10.73 14.34
C SER A 14 -0.10 -11.50 13.03
N ILE A 15 0.93 -11.23 12.22
CA ILE A 15 1.27 -11.97 11.00
C ILE A 15 2.78 -12.24 11.05
N GLY A 16 3.23 -13.44 10.72
CA GLY A 16 4.67 -13.78 10.77
C GLY A 16 5.25 -13.79 12.19
N GLY A 17 4.43 -14.03 13.22
CA GLY A 17 4.78 -13.87 14.63
C GLY A 17 4.98 -12.41 15.07
N ARG A 18 4.71 -11.44 14.18
CA ARG A 18 4.91 -10.00 14.43
C ARG A 18 3.57 -9.30 14.57
N VAL A 19 3.41 -8.55 15.66
CA VAL A 19 2.18 -7.83 16.00
C VAL A 19 1.98 -6.66 15.05
N ILE A 20 0.79 -6.54 14.46
CA ILE A 20 0.44 -5.39 13.62
C ILE A 20 0.16 -4.16 14.49
N GLN A 21 0.48 -2.96 13.98
CA GLN A 21 0.24 -1.70 14.68
C GLN A 21 -0.49 -0.73 13.77
N GLY A 22 -1.70 -0.37 14.19
CA GLY A 22 -2.53 0.61 13.53
C GLY A 22 -2.33 2.02 14.03
N MET A 23 -3.18 2.94 13.54
CA MET A 23 -3.20 4.32 14.00
C MET A 23 -4.62 4.83 14.21
N GLN A 24 -4.74 5.91 14.98
CA GLN A 24 -6.04 6.50 15.32
C GLN A 24 -6.63 7.29 14.14
N GLU A 25 -7.95 7.44 14.10
CA GLU A 25 -8.64 8.15 13.01
C GLU A 25 -8.20 9.61 12.86
N ASN A 26 -7.88 10.29 13.95
CA ASN A 26 -7.38 11.66 13.93
C ASN A 26 -6.00 11.77 13.26
N GLU A 27 -5.13 10.76 13.42
CA GLU A 27 -3.83 10.67 12.75
C GLU A 27 -4.05 10.50 11.24
N ILE A 28 -4.93 9.58 10.83
CA ILE A 28 -5.29 9.36 9.41
C ILE A 28 -5.82 10.66 8.79
N ASN A 29 -6.73 11.34 9.48
CA ASN A 29 -7.30 12.62 9.01
C ASN A 29 -6.22 13.72 8.87
N THR A 30 -5.20 13.70 9.73
CA THR A 30 -4.08 14.65 9.65
C THR A 30 -3.23 14.38 8.42
N ILE A 31 -2.95 13.12 8.12
CA ILE A 31 -2.20 12.70 6.93
C ILE A 31 -2.95 13.03 5.65
N GLU A 32 -4.26 12.73 5.56
CA GLU A 32 -5.10 13.12 4.42
C GLU A 32 -5.06 14.63 4.16
N LYS A 33 -5.15 15.44 5.22
CA LYS A 33 -5.06 16.91 5.13
C LYS A 33 -3.69 17.37 4.65
N LYS A 34 -2.61 16.79 5.18
CA LYS A 34 -1.23 17.09 4.77
C LYS A 34 -1.05 16.82 3.27
N LEU A 35 -1.46 15.65 2.83
CA LEU A 35 -1.29 15.17 1.46
C LEU A 35 -2.30 15.78 0.47
N LYS A 36 -3.38 16.41 0.98
CA LYS A 36 -4.52 16.92 0.21
C LYS A 36 -5.17 15.82 -0.64
N ILE A 37 -5.26 14.61 -0.07
CA ILE A 37 -5.90 13.44 -0.71
C ILE A 37 -6.99 12.87 0.19
N LYS A 38 -7.89 12.09 -0.42
CA LYS A 38 -8.86 11.28 0.29
C LYS A 38 -8.55 9.82 0.03
N PHE A 39 -8.25 9.08 1.08
CA PHE A 39 -7.99 7.66 0.99
C PHE A 39 -9.31 6.90 0.85
N PRO A 40 -9.35 5.88 -0.03
CA PRO A 40 -10.45 4.93 -0.10
C PRO A 40 -10.73 4.27 1.25
N LYS A 41 -11.99 3.92 1.53
CA LYS A 41 -12.40 3.32 2.80
C LYS A 41 -11.57 2.07 3.16
N ALA A 42 -11.34 1.16 2.21
CA ALA A 42 -10.57 -0.06 2.45
C ALA A 42 -9.11 0.25 2.86
N TYR A 43 -8.49 1.26 2.26
CA TYR A 43 -7.13 1.67 2.65
C TYR A 43 -7.10 2.37 4.01
N LYS A 44 -8.12 3.18 4.34
CA LYS A 44 -8.24 3.77 5.69
C LYS A 44 -8.40 2.70 6.76
N GLU A 45 -9.15 1.64 6.50
CA GLU A 45 -9.22 0.49 7.39
C GLU A 45 -7.86 -0.18 7.58
N PHE A 46 -7.06 -0.29 6.51
CA PHE A 46 -5.71 -0.85 6.59
C PHE A 46 -4.83 0.01 7.48
N ILE A 47 -4.79 1.32 7.24
CA ILE A 47 -3.97 2.23 8.04
C ILE A 47 -4.44 2.23 9.52
N PHE A 48 -5.75 2.17 9.75
CA PHE A 48 -6.33 2.08 11.10
C PHE A 48 -5.88 0.81 11.84
N LEU A 49 -5.69 -0.31 11.15
CA LEU A 49 -5.32 -1.61 11.75
C LEU A 49 -3.80 -1.87 11.77
N ALA A 50 -3.08 -1.42 10.75
CA ALA A 50 -1.71 -1.84 10.42
C ALA A 50 -0.84 -0.72 9.81
N GLY A 51 -1.29 0.55 9.88
CA GLY A 51 -0.62 1.66 9.21
C GLY A 51 0.72 2.09 9.79
N LYS A 52 0.99 1.83 11.08
CA LYS A 52 2.31 2.11 11.69
C LYS A 52 3.28 0.96 11.48
N TYR A 53 2.76 -0.26 11.48
CA TYR A 53 3.53 -1.46 11.22
C TYR A 53 2.63 -2.60 10.76
N SER A 54 2.92 -3.16 9.59
CA SER A 54 2.14 -4.24 8.97
C SER A 54 2.53 -5.64 9.45
N GLY A 55 3.43 -5.74 10.45
CA GLY A 55 3.87 -7.02 11.00
C GLY A 55 4.73 -7.80 10.00
N GLY A 56 4.42 -9.08 9.85
CA GLY A 56 5.01 -9.97 8.85
C GLY A 56 4.20 -10.07 7.55
N LEU A 57 3.32 -9.09 7.27
CA LEU A 57 2.57 -9.09 6.02
C LEU A 57 3.54 -8.89 4.84
N PRO A 58 3.58 -9.81 3.85
CA PRO A 58 4.55 -9.77 2.76
C PRO A 58 4.15 -8.73 1.69
N LEU A 59 4.23 -7.45 2.05
CA LEU A 59 3.96 -6.32 1.17
C LEU A 59 5.18 -6.01 0.31
N MET A 60 6.08 -5.17 0.82
CA MET A 60 7.39 -4.78 0.29
C MET A 60 8.24 -4.25 1.46
N ASP A 61 9.41 -3.70 1.20
CA ASP A 61 10.33 -3.23 2.25
C ASP A 61 9.75 -2.07 3.06
N THR A 62 9.08 -1.12 2.40
CA THR A 62 8.41 0.01 3.02
C THR A 62 6.91 -0.09 2.82
N SER A 63 6.13 0.01 3.90
CA SER A 63 4.65 -0.01 3.83
C SER A 63 3.95 0.75 4.96
N ASP A 64 4.69 1.32 5.90
CA ASP A 64 4.11 2.16 6.94
C ASP A 64 3.76 3.55 6.39
N ILE A 65 2.70 4.13 6.94
CA ILE A 65 2.14 5.37 6.42
C ILE A 65 3.03 6.59 6.69
N TYR A 66 3.90 6.55 7.70
CA TYR A 66 4.73 7.70 8.05
C TYR A 66 5.83 7.91 7.02
N ASP A 67 6.55 6.84 6.66
CA ASP A 67 7.58 6.89 5.62
C ASP A 67 6.94 7.20 4.26
N LEU A 68 5.86 6.51 3.90
CA LEU A 68 5.16 6.74 2.63
C LEU A 68 4.61 8.16 2.47
N SER A 69 4.23 8.82 3.57
CA SER A 69 3.70 10.20 3.58
C SER A 69 4.77 11.27 3.84
N ALA A 70 6.04 10.88 3.97
CA ALA A 70 7.13 11.80 4.20
C ALA A 70 7.54 12.54 2.92
N ASP A 71 8.02 13.77 3.09
CA ASP A 71 8.36 14.64 1.95
C ASP A 71 9.61 14.10 1.22
N TRP A 72 10.58 13.54 1.97
CA TRP A 72 11.76 12.88 1.41
C TRP A 72 11.39 11.66 0.54
N HIS A 73 10.40 10.87 0.96
CA HIS A 73 9.95 9.69 0.21
C HIS A 73 9.30 10.11 -1.10
N LYS A 74 8.48 11.18 -1.07
CA LYS A 74 7.90 11.78 -2.27
C LYS A 74 8.97 12.27 -3.26
N GLU A 75 10.06 12.87 -2.77
CA GLU A 75 11.16 13.30 -3.64
C GLU A 75 11.88 12.11 -4.31
N ILE A 76 12.12 11.02 -3.57
CA ILE A 76 12.69 9.78 -4.12
C ILE A 76 11.79 9.24 -5.21
N GLN A 77 10.49 9.10 -4.91
CA GLN A 77 9.51 8.63 -5.87
C GLN A 77 9.53 9.48 -7.15
N GLN A 78 9.45 10.81 -7.03
CA GLN A 78 9.44 11.70 -8.20
C GLN A 78 10.68 11.55 -9.08
N LYS A 79 11.87 11.42 -8.47
CA LYS A 79 13.13 11.21 -9.21
C LYS A 79 13.10 9.88 -9.96
N GLU A 80 12.62 8.82 -9.31
CA GLU A 80 12.57 7.49 -9.91
C GLU A 80 11.58 7.40 -11.07
N LEU A 81 10.39 8.01 -10.91
CA LEU A 81 9.39 8.01 -11.98
C LEU A 81 9.88 8.79 -13.21
N ALA A 82 10.54 9.94 -13.00
CA ALA A 82 11.12 10.74 -14.07
C ALA A 82 12.29 10.02 -14.77
N ARG A 83 13.13 9.30 -14.01
CA ARG A 83 14.25 8.51 -14.55
C ARG A 83 13.77 7.39 -15.47
N THR A 84 12.69 6.72 -15.09
CA THR A 84 12.16 5.55 -15.82
C THR A 84 11.13 5.92 -16.89
N GLY A 85 10.61 7.15 -16.87
CA GLY A 85 9.59 7.63 -17.79
C GLY A 85 8.18 7.04 -17.53
N ILE A 86 7.99 6.34 -16.41
CA ILE A 86 6.70 5.75 -16.01
C ILE A 86 5.70 6.82 -15.56
N ASP A 87 6.19 8.01 -15.19
CA ASP A 87 5.38 9.20 -14.93
C ASP A 87 4.44 9.53 -16.12
N LYS A 88 4.90 9.29 -17.36
CA LYS A 88 4.09 9.44 -18.58
C LYS A 88 2.88 8.51 -18.65
N GLN A 89 2.91 7.39 -17.92
CA GLN A 89 1.80 6.44 -17.83
C GLN A 89 0.92 6.70 -16.60
N LEU A 90 1.51 7.18 -15.49
CA LEU A 90 0.82 7.52 -14.23
C LEU A 90 0.18 8.92 -14.27
N GLN A 91 -0.68 9.17 -15.24
CA GLN A 91 -1.30 10.49 -15.46
C GLN A 91 -2.48 10.78 -14.51
N LYS A 92 -3.06 9.75 -13.89
CA LYS A 92 -4.17 9.91 -12.94
C LYS A 92 -3.63 10.00 -11.52
N PRO A 93 -4.25 10.78 -10.62
CA PRO A 93 -3.89 10.79 -9.21
C PRO A 93 -3.88 9.36 -8.63
N TYR A 94 -2.83 9.01 -7.91
CA TYR A 94 -2.64 7.68 -7.35
C TYR A 94 -1.99 7.75 -5.98
N TRP A 95 -2.05 6.65 -5.25
CA TRP A 95 -1.36 6.47 -3.99
C TRP A 95 -0.59 5.15 -4.01
N LEU A 96 0.73 5.26 -3.79
CA LEU A 96 1.63 4.14 -3.57
C LEU A 96 1.53 3.75 -2.09
N PHE A 97 1.21 2.49 -1.81
CA PHE A 97 0.98 2.01 -0.45
C PHE A 97 2.00 0.99 0.04
N ALA A 98 2.91 0.54 -0.82
CA ALA A 98 4.09 -0.24 -0.45
C ALA A 98 5.14 -0.17 -1.57
N GLU A 99 6.42 -0.10 -1.23
CA GLU A 99 7.52 -0.06 -2.20
C GLU A 99 8.77 -0.81 -1.75
N SER A 100 9.61 -1.12 -2.73
CA SER A 100 10.96 -1.67 -2.58
C SER A 100 11.92 -0.93 -3.50
N ASN A 101 13.20 -0.95 -3.13
CA ASN A 101 14.30 -0.41 -3.93
C ASN A 101 14.10 1.08 -4.30
N ALA A 102 13.78 1.93 -3.31
CA ALA A 102 13.67 3.37 -3.51
C ALA A 102 12.65 3.75 -4.60
N CYS A 103 11.45 3.17 -4.51
CA CYS A 103 10.33 3.33 -5.44
C CYS A 103 10.55 2.74 -6.84
N GLU A 104 11.54 1.86 -7.04
CA GLU A 104 11.72 1.15 -8.31
C GLU A 104 10.58 0.17 -8.59
N VAL A 105 10.09 -0.51 -7.55
CA VAL A 105 8.96 -1.45 -7.62
C VAL A 105 7.99 -1.07 -6.52
N PHE A 106 6.71 -0.97 -6.85
CA PHE A 106 5.71 -0.55 -5.86
C PHE A 106 4.29 -0.93 -6.19
N TYR A 107 3.50 -1.17 -5.14
CA TYR A 107 2.06 -1.32 -5.24
C TYR A 107 1.35 0.01 -5.06
N PHE A 108 0.34 0.24 -5.88
CA PHE A 108 -0.46 1.45 -5.82
C PHE A 108 -1.91 1.21 -6.22
N PHE A 109 -2.75 2.20 -5.96
CA PHE A 109 -4.08 2.32 -6.55
C PHE A 109 -4.33 3.74 -7.02
N TYR A 110 -5.23 3.92 -7.99
CA TYR A 110 -5.68 5.25 -8.39
C TYR A 110 -6.62 5.85 -7.34
N LEU A 111 -6.43 7.14 -7.04
CA LEU A 111 -7.29 7.89 -6.14
C LEU A 111 -8.57 8.29 -6.88
N ASN A 112 -9.69 7.72 -6.46
CA ASN A 112 -11.01 8.07 -6.93
C ASN A 112 -11.98 8.13 -5.74
N ASN A 113 -12.57 9.30 -5.50
CA ASN A 113 -13.46 9.56 -4.36
C ASN A 113 -14.77 8.78 -4.41
N GLN A 114 -15.08 8.09 -5.51
CA GLN A 114 -16.27 7.25 -5.66
C GLN A 114 -16.01 5.75 -5.43
N ILE A 115 -14.74 5.35 -5.26
CA ILE A 115 -14.35 3.95 -5.14
C ILE A 115 -13.75 3.71 -3.75
N ASP A 116 -14.51 3.02 -2.91
CA ASP A 116 -14.11 2.73 -1.53
C ASP A 116 -13.07 1.60 -1.40
N ASN A 117 -13.04 0.68 -2.36
CA ASN A 117 -12.13 -0.45 -2.42
C ASN A 117 -11.53 -0.56 -3.82
N PRO A 118 -10.42 0.14 -4.09
CA PRO A 118 -9.90 0.31 -5.45
C PRO A 118 -9.17 -0.93 -5.95
N GLU A 119 -9.06 -1.05 -7.27
CA GLU A 119 -8.17 -2.01 -7.91
C GLU A 119 -6.70 -1.69 -7.60
N VAL A 120 -5.90 -2.75 -7.41
CA VAL A 120 -4.46 -2.66 -7.15
C VAL A 120 -3.66 -2.88 -8.41
N PHE A 121 -2.64 -2.05 -8.56
CA PHE A 121 -1.65 -2.09 -9.62
C PHE A 121 -0.26 -2.24 -9.01
N LEU A 122 0.65 -2.75 -9.83
CA LEU A 122 2.07 -2.90 -9.51
C LEU A 122 2.88 -2.18 -10.59
N VAL A 123 3.85 -1.36 -10.18
CA VAL A 123 4.97 -1.01 -11.05
C VAL A 123 6.09 -2.02 -10.84
N ASP A 124 6.53 -2.65 -11.92
CA ASP A 124 7.58 -3.69 -11.91
C ASP A 124 8.43 -3.62 -13.20
N TYR A 125 9.49 -4.42 -13.25
CA TYR A 125 10.34 -4.59 -14.42
C TYR A 125 9.62 -5.41 -15.51
N ASP A 126 9.84 -5.04 -16.77
CA ASP A 126 9.54 -5.88 -17.92
C ASP A 126 10.75 -6.72 -18.36
N SER A 127 10.61 -7.47 -19.45
CA SER A 127 11.69 -8.32 -19.96
C SER A 127 12.91 -7.54 -20.46
N ASN A 128 12.80 -6.22 -20.64
CA ASN A 128 13.87 -5.34 -21.08
C ASN A 128 14.43 -4.49 -19.93
N ASP A 129 14.12 -4.86 -18.68
CA ASP A 129 14.50 -4.12 -17.47
C ASP A 129 13.91 -2.70 -17.37
N SER A 130 12.87 -2.42 -18.18
CA SER A 130 12.13 -1.15 -18.16
C SER A 130 10.92 -1.23 -17.22
N ARG A 131 10.43 -0.08 -16.76
CA ARG A 131 9.26 -0.04 -15.86
C ARG A 131 7.94 -0.15 -16.62
N LYS A 132 7.05 -0.99 -16.13
CA LYS A 132 5.67 -1.13 -16.62
C LYS A 132 4.68 -1.15 -15.47
N ILE A 133 3.45 -0.74 -15.78
CA ILE A 133 2.29 -0.89 -14.88
C ILE A 133 1.62 -2.23 -15.19
N VAL A 134 1.38 -3.03 -14.15
CA VAL A 134 0.72 -4.33 -14.21
C VAL A 134 -0.54 -4.28 -13.34
N PRO A 135 -1.75 -4.47 -13.90
CA PRO A 135 -2.94 -4.66 -13.09
C PRO A 135 -2.88 -6.02 -12.39
N LEU A 136 -3.18 -6.05 -11.09
CA LEU A 136 -3.25 -7.31 -10.35
C LEU A 136 -4.60 -8.01 -10.49
N ASN A 137 -5.58 -7.35 -11.13
CA ASN A 137 -6.96 -7.84 -11.30
C ASN A 137 -7.61 -8.23 -9.97
N MET A 138 -7.33 -7.45 -8.92
CA MET A 138 -7.91 -7.61 -7.58
C MET A 138 -8.05 -6.24 -6.91
N ASN A 139 -9.06 -6.11 -6.06
CA ASN A 139 -9.22 -4.92 -5.24
C ASN A 139 -8.30 -4.94 -4.00
N PHE A 140 -8.20 -3.81 -3.33
CA PHE A 140 -7.28 -3.63 -2.22
C PHE A 140 -7.55 -4.60 -1.06
N SER A 141 -8.81 -4.86 -0.72
CA SER A 141 -9.12 -5.82 0.35
C SER A 141 -8.73 -7.25 -0.03
N GLU A 142 -9.02 -7.68 -1.25
CA GLU A 142 -8.61 -9.00 -1.77
C GLU A 142 -7.09 -9.15 -1.76
N PHE A 143 -6.38 -8.10 -2.16
CA PHE A 143 -4.92 -8.07 -2.11
C PHE A 143 -4.40 -8.27 -0.68
N ILE A 144 -4.93 -7.54 0.31
CA ILE A 144 -4.53 -7.70 1.71
C ILE A 144 -4.86 -9.11 2.22
N GLU A 145 -6.04 -9.65 1.89
CA GLU A 145 -6.41 -11.02 2.27
C GLU A 145 -5.47 -12.08 1.69
N HIS A 146 -5.07 -11.92 0.43
CA HIS A 146 -4.09 -12.78 -0.21
C HIS A 146 -2.74 -12.70 0.50
N LYS A 147 -2.25 -11.50 0.82
CA LYS A 147 -0.99 -11.31 1.55
C LYS A 147 -1.01 -11.91 2.96
N ILE A 148 -2.16 -11.87 3.65
CA ILE A 148 -2.33 -12.55 4.95
C ILE A 148 -2.11 -14.07 4.80
N GLU A 149 -2.68 -14.69 3.77
CA GLU A 149 -2.53 -16.13 3.52
C GLU A 149 -1.08 -16.51 3.18
N VAL A 150 -0.41 -15.71 2.36
CA VAL A 150 1.01 -15.91 2.06
C VAL A 150 1.84 -15.82 3.35
N GLY A 151 1.62 -14.78 4.17
CA GLY A 151 2.34 -14.58 5.43
C GLY A 151 2.19 -15.78 6.39
N LYS A 152 0.96 -16.28 6.57
CA LYS A 152 0.67 -17.47 7.40
C LYS A 152 1.30 -18.75 6.86
N ASN A 153 1.41 -18.90 5.55
CA ASN A 153 2.04 -20.08 4.96
C ASN A 153 3.57 -20.03 5.10
N LEU A 154 4.20 -18.85 5.02
CA LEU A 154 5.63 -18.70 5.27
C LEU A 154 6.03 -19.06 6.71
N GLU A 155 5.14 -18.87 7.69
CA GLU A 155 5.36 -19.33 9.07
C GLU A 155 5.45 -20.85 9.20
N LYS A 156 4.70 -21.61 8.39
CA LYS A 156 4.70 -23.09 8.47
C LYS A 156 6.04 -23.72 8.10
N TYR A 157 6.91 -22.97 7.43
CA TYR A 157 8.19 -23.44 6.90
C TYR A 157 9.40 -22.80 7.61
N ARG A 158 9.18 -22.09 8.72
CA ARG A 158 10.23 -21.54 9.60
C ARG A 158 10.30 -22.35 10.89
#